data_AF-A0A5E4NLS1-F1
#
_entry.id   AF-A0A5E4NLS1-F1
#
_cell.length_a   1.000
_cell.length_b   1.000
_cell.length_c   1.000
_cell.angle_alpha   90.00
_cell.angle_beta   90.00
_cell.angle_gamma   90.00
#
_symmetry.space_group_name_H-M   'P 1'
#
loop_
_entity.id
_entity.type
_entity.pdbx_description
1 polymer ?
#
loop_
_entity_poly.entity_id
_entity_poly.type
_entity_poly.pdbx_seq_one_letter_code
_entity_poly.pdbx_strand_id
1 'polypeptide(L)'
;MTSHQLQRPAAVEMNTADDGLLLAAAAAADAITSATYLGLDFSTQQLKGVIVDDSLTTVIFEATVHFDTELQEFKTHGGVIRGKDKQQREVTAPTVMWVKALDVLLDRLQVCGADLSTVAAVSGSGQQHGTVYWTNGSEKTLKSLNPSGFLHTQLASCFSIVNSPIWMDSSTTKQCKYLEETIGGSQ
;
A
#
# COMPACT_ATOMS: atom_id res chain seq x y z
N MET A 1 26.41 71.48 -44.29
CA MET A 1 25.08 71.60 -43.66
C MET A 1 24.27 70.48 -44.28
N THR A 2 23.90 69.38 -43.63
CA THR A 2 23.29 69.20 -42.31
C THR A 2 23.42 67.73 -41.88
N SER A 3 23.49 67.52 -40.56
CA SER A 3 23.41 66.25 -39.84
C SER A 3 22.19 65.40 -40.27
N HIS A 4 22.39 64.11 -40.55
CA HIS A 4 21.32 63.12 -40.58
C HIS A 4 21.55 62.11 -39.45
N GLN A 5 20.66 62.14 -38.45
CA GLN A 5 20.62 61.21 -37.33
C GLN A 5 20.15 59.82 -37.77
N LEU A 6 20.77 58.78 -37.19
CA LEU A 6 20.27 57.41 -37.21
C LEU A 6 18.94 57.31 -36.44
N GLN A 7 17.91 56.79 -37.09
CA GLN A 7 16.64 56.42 -36.47
C GLN A 7 16.69 54.91 -36.15
N ARG A 8 16.57 54.56 -34.86
CA ARG A 8 16.47 53.16 -34.40
C ARG A 8 15.13 52.54 -34.84
N PRO A 9 15.06 51.24 -35.17
CA PRO A 9 13.80 50.58 -35.41
C PRO A 9 13.01 50.43 -34.11
N ALA A 10 11.68 50.57 -34.21
CA ALA A 10 10.75 50.37 -33.12
C ALA A 10 10.83 48.93 -32.58
N ALA A 11 10.82 48.78 -31.26
CA ALA A 11 10.65 47.48 -30.62
C ALA A 11 9.26 46.94 -30.98
N VAL A 12 9.22 45.74 -31.56
CA VAL A 12 7.99 44.96 -31.71
C VAL A 12 7.57 44.56 -30.30
N GLU A 13 6.48 45.13 -29.80
CA GLU A 13 5.84 44.64 -28.58
C GLU A 13 5.35 43.21 -28.83
N MET A 14 6.03 42.24 -28.22
CA MET A 14 5.55 40.86 -28.14
C MET A 14 4.33 40.84 -27.20
N ASN A 15 3.23 40.36 -27.75
CA ASN A 15 1.92 40.25 -27.11
C ASN A 15 2.00 39.28 -25.91
N THR A 16 1.77 39.78 -24.70
CA THR A 16 1.79 39.04 -23.43
C THR A 16 0.67 38.01 -23.28
N ALA A 17 -0.27 37.95 -24.25
CA ALA A 17 -1.33 36.95 -24.28
C ALA A 17 -0.83 35.55 -24.71
N ASP A 18 0.26 35.47 -25.48
CA ASP A 18 0.78 34.20 -26.00
C ASP A 18 1.54 33.39 -24.93
N ASP A 19 2.25 34.08 -24.03
CA ASP A 19 2.94 33.47 -22.88
C ASP A 19 1.96 32.83 -21.88
N GLY A 20 0.77 33.42 -21.69
CA GLY A 20 -0.27 32.87 -20.81
C GLY A 20 -0.88 31.58 -21.35
N LEU A 21 -1.03 31.47 -22.67
CA LEU A 21 -1.50 30.25 -23.33
C LEU A 21 -0.41 29.18 -23.35
N LEU A 22 0.85 29.57 -23.55
CA LEU A 22 2.01 28.67 -23.49
C LEU A 22 2.24 28.11 -22.08
N LEU A 23 2.07 28.93 -21.04
CA LEU A 23 2.20 28.53 -19.64
C LEU A 23 1.04 27.62 -19.20
N ALA A 24 -0.19 27.92 -19.65
CA ALA A 24 -1.34 27.05 -19.42
C ALA A 24 -1.21 25.72 -20.18
N ALA A 25 -0.66 25.73 -21.40
CA ALA A 25 -0.38 24.52 -22.17
C ALA A 25 0.78 23.72 -21.58
N ALA A 26 1.80 24.36 -21.01
CA ALA A 26 2.90 23.70 -20.29
C ALA A 26 2.42 23.10 -18.97
N ALA A 27 1.58 23.80 -18.20
CA ALA A 27 0.93 23.26 -17.01
C ALA A 27 -0.07 22.13 -17.34
N ALA A 28 -0.76 22.22 -18.49
CA ALA A 28 -1.61 21.15 -18.99
C ALA A 28 -0.82 19.98 -19.61
N ALA A 29 0.40 20.22 -20.09
CA ALA A 29 1.33 19.20 -20.56
C ALA A 29 2.06 18.50 -19.41
N ASP A 30 2.35 19.19 -18.31
CA ASP A 30 2.75 18.59 -17.02
C ASP A 30 1.60 17.84 -16.35
N ALA A 31 0.35 18.19 -16.69
CA ALA A 31 -0.84 17.43 -16.30
C ALA A 31 -1.04 16.15 -17.15
N ILE A 32 -0.15 15.87 -18.12
CA ILE A 32 -0.07 14.57 -18.78
C ILE A 32 0.61 13.60 -17.81
N THR A 33 -0.22 12.98 -16.96
CA THR A 33 0.08 11.79 -16.14
C THR A 33 1.34 11.90 -15.30
N SER A 34 1.34 12.78 -14.29
CA SER A 34 2.37 12.72 -13.26
C SER A 34 2.31 11.35 -12.56
N ALA A 35 3.46 10.69 -12.46
CA ALA A 35 3.56 9.40 -11.79
C ALA A 35 3.06 9.52 -10.34
N THR A 36 2.35 8.50 -9.87
CA THR A 36 1.96 8.40 -8.47
C THR A 36 2.57 7.17 -7.83
N TYR A 37 2.59 7.14 -6.50
CA TYR A 37 3.19 6.04 -5.75
C TYR A 37 2.22 5.56 -4.67
N LEU A 38 1.98 4.24 -4.63
CA LEU A 38 1.11 3.61 -3.65
C LEU A 38 1.92 3.10 -2.46
N GLY A 39 1.64 3.65 -1.28
CA GLY A 39 2.13 3.16 0.00
C GLY A 39 1.06 2.33 0.71
N LEU A 40 1.40 1.13 1.16
CA LEU A 40 0.53 0.24 1.93
C LEU A 40 1.05 0.08 3.36
N ASP A 41 0.16 0.01 4.34
CA ASP A 41 0.50 -0.34 5.73
C ASP A 41 -0.41 -1.46 6.25
N PHE A 42 0.14 -2.68 6.27
CA PHE A 42 -0.50 -3.87 6.84
C PHE A 42 -0.32 -3.90 8.36
N SER A 43 -1.10 -3.08 9.06
CA SER A 43 -1.04 -2.96 10.52
C SER A 43 -1.81 -4.09 11.23
N THR A 44 -1.92 -4.00 12.56
CA THR A 44 -2.61 -5.00 13.39
C THR A 44 -4.13 -4.93 13.23
N GLN A 45 -4.71 -3.73 13.17
CA GLN A 45 -6.17 -3.52 13.24
C GLN A 45 -6.79 -3.16 11.89
N GLN A 46 -5.95 -2.82 10.92
CA GLN A 46 -6.39 -2.27 9.64
C GLN A 46 -5.32 -2.42 8.57
N LEU A 47 -5.75 -2.35 7.31
CA LEU A 47 -4.89 -2.09 6.17
C LEU A 47 -5.12 -0.64 5.72
N LYS A 48 -4.06 0.15 5.63
CA LYS A 48 -4.11 1.52 5.10
C LYS A 48 -3.41 1.58 3.75
N GLY A 49 -3.94 2.38 2.83
CA GLY A 49 -3.33 2.70 1.54
C GLY A 49 -3.33 4.21 1.30
N VAL A 50 -2.21 4.73 0.83
CA VAL A 50 -2.07 6.13 0.41
C VAL A 50 -1.47 6.18 -0.98
N ILE A 51 -2.00 7.05 -1.85
CA ILE A 51 -1.40 7.38 -3.14
C ILE A 51 -0.84 8.79 -3.01
N VAL A 52 0.46 8.93 -3.27
CA VAL A 52 1.16 10.22 -3.24
C VAL A 52 1.54 10.68 -4.63
N ASP A 53 1.72 11.98 -4.78
CA ASP A 53 2.18 12.63 -6.00
C ASP A 53 3.65 12.33 -6.33
N ASP A 54 4.09 12.76 -7.52
CA ASP A 54 5.45 12.47 -7.99
C ASP A 54 6.54 13.08 -7.10
N SER A 55 6.22 14.19 -6.41
CA SER A 55 7.11 14.85 -5.48
C SER A 55 7.22 14.16 -4.12
N LEU A 56 6.39 13.14 -3.86
CA LEU A 56 6.26 12.44 -2.57
C LEU A 56 5.86 13.37 -1.41
N THR A 57 5.27 14.53 -1.69
CA THR A 57 4.93 15.52 -0.67
C THR A 57 3.46 15.53 -0.32
N THR A 58 2.59 15.14 -1.26
CA THR A 58 1.14 15.28 -1.13
C THR A 58 0.46 13.94 -1.24
N VAL A 59 -0.38 13.62 -0.25
CA VAL A 59 -1.31 12.48 -0.33
C VAL A 59 -2.51 12.92 -1.18
N ILE A 60 -2.70 12.25 -2.32
CA ILE A 60 -3.78 12.51 -3.27
C ILE A 60 -5.02 11.67 -2.90
N PHE A 61 -4.80 10.39 -2.59
CA PHE A 61 -5.84 9.48 -2.14
C PHE A 61 -5.42 8.75 -0.88
N GLU A 62 -6.39 8.47 -0.02
CA GLU A 62 -6.21 7.66 1.17
C GLU A 62 -7.42 6.75 1.35
N ALA A 63 -7.17 5.49 1.68
CA ALA A 63 -8.17 4.53 2.06
C ALA A 63 -7.67 3.70 3.25
N THR A 64 -8.59 3.26 4.10
CA THR A 64 -8.31 2.34 5.21
C THR A 64 -9.40 1.29 5.26
N VAL A 65 -9.05 0.05 5.57
CA VAL A 65 -9.97 -1.05 5.82
C VAL A 65 -9.76 -1.53 7.26
N HIS A 66 -10.74 -1.29 8.12
CA HIS A 66 -10.73 -1.71 9.51
C HIS A 66 -11.23 -3.16 9.64
N PHE A 67 -10.39 -4.05 10.14
CA PHE A 67 -10.65 -5.50 10.10
C PHE A 67 -11.91 -5.88 10.86
N ASP A 68 -12.07 -5.41 12.10
CA ASP A 68 -13.19 -5.80 12.96
C ASP A 68 -14.54 -5.30 12.46
N THR A 69 -14.60 -4.10 11.89
CA THR A 69 -15.87 -3.48 11.48
C THR A 69 -16.28 -3.89 10.08
N GLU A 70 -15.32 -4.16 9.19
CA GLU A 70 -15.57 -4.36 7.76
C GLU A 70 -15.42 -5.82 7.33
N LEU A 71 -14.67 -6.63 8.07
CA LEU A 71 -14.40 -8.05 7.76
C LEU A 71 -14.87 -8.95 8.93
N GLN A 72 -16.09 -8.68 9.41
CA GLN A 72 -16.67 -9.28 10.62
C GLN A 72 -16.74 -10.82 10.57
N GLU A 73 -16.77 -11.43 9.38
CA GLU A 73 -16.77 -12.87 9.19
C GLU A 73 -15.53 -13.56 9.79
N PHE A 74 -14.41 -12.83 9.95
CA PHE A 74 -13.19 -13.35 10.56
C PHE A 74 -13.21 -13.33 12.10
N LYS A 75 -14.21 -12.68 12.71
CA LYS A 75 -14.47 -12.68 14.16
C LYS A 75 -13.25 -12.26 15.00
N THR A 76 -12.51 -11.28 14.51
CA THR A 76 -11.39 -10.68 15.23
C THR A 76 -11.86 -9.68 16.29
N HIS A 77 -10.99 -9.40 17.25
CA HIS A 77 -11.13 -8.27 18.17
C HIS A 77 -9.77 -7.56 18.29
N GLY A 78 -9.73 -6.29 17.91
CA GLY A 78 -8.49 -5.56 17.63
C GLY A 78 -7.71 -6.16 16.45
N GLY A 79 -8.39 -6.73 15.44
CA GLY A 79 -7.77 -7.35 14.27
C GLY A 79 -7.11 -8.71 14.52
N VAL A 80 -7.34 -9.30 15.70
CA VAL A 80 -6.66 -10.55 16.12
C VAL A 80 -7.60 -11.57 16.75
N ILE A 81 -7.14 -12.82 16.78
CA ILE A 81 -7.73 -13.95 17.48
C ILE A 81 -6.76 -14.38 18.58
N ARG A 82 -7.24 -14.35 19.82
CA ARG A 82 -6.48 -14.84 20.98
C ARG A 82 -6.75 -16.32 21.22
N GLY A 83 -5.71 -17.06 21.59
CA GLY A 83 -5.79 -18.46 21.94
C GLY A 83 -6.70 -18.71 23.15
N LYS A 84 -7.07 -19.98 23.33
CA LYS A 84 -8.00 -20.40 24.39
C LYS A 84 -7.33 -20.59 25.75
N ASP A 85 -6.00 -20.44 25.84
CA ASP A 85 -5.31 -20.59 27.11
C ASP A 85 -5.71 -19.45 28.08
N LYS A 86 -5.67 -19.72 29.38
CA LYS A 86 -6.12 -18.74 30.41
C LYS A 86 -5.37 -17.42 30.36
N GLN A 87 -4.13 -17.46 29.85
CA GLN A 87 -3.25 -16.31 29.76
C GLN A 87 -3.32 -15.60 28.39
N GLN A 88 -4.10 -16.14 27.43
CA GLN A 88 -4.28 -15.60 26.08
C GLN A 88 -2.96 -15.22 25.40
N ARG A 89 -1.94 -16.07 25.54
CA ARG A 89 -0.57 -15.80 25.08
C ARG A 89 -0.39 -16.04 23.59
N GLU A 90 -1.13 -17.00 23.04
CA GLU A 90 -1.18 -17.22 21.61
C GLU A 90 -2.02 -16.10 20.99
N VAL A 91 -1.46 -15.37 20.03
CA VAL A 91 -2.15 -14.28 19.34
C VAL A 91 -1.89 -14.38 17.85
N THR A 92 -2.96 -14.53 17.09
CA THR A 92 -2.91 -14.79 15.65
C THR A 92 -3.88 -13.89 14.89
N ALA A 93 -3.76 -13.85 13.57
CA ALA A 93 -4.76 -13.23 12.70
C ALA A 93 -5.00 -14.12 11.48
N PRO A 94 -6.24 -14.24 10.97
CA PRO A 94 -6.50 -15.03 9.78
C PRO A 94 -5.74 -14.48 8.56
N THR A 95 -4.89 -15.29 7.95
CA THR A 95 -4.02 -14.85 6.84
C THR A 95 -4.84 -14.30 5.66
N VAL A 96 -5.95 -14.98 5.34
CA VAL A 96 -6.81 -14.59 4.21
C VAL A 96 -7.60 -13.30 4.49
N MET A 97 -7.72 -12.86 5.75
CA MET A 97 -8.30 -11.57 6.10
C MET A 97 -7.47 -10.42 5.53
N TRP A 98 -6.14 -10.51 5.62
CA TRP A 98 -5.24 -9.50 5.03
C TRP A 98 -5.35 -9.44 3.50
N VAL A 99 -5.52 -10.61 2.86
CA VAL A 99 -5.75 -10.68 1.41
C VAL A 99 -7.09 -10.02 1.04
N LYS A 100 -8.15 -10.31 1.80
CA LYS A 100 -9.46 -9.69 1.56
C LYS A 100 -9.45 -8.19 1.83
N ALA A 101 -8.72 -7.74 2.85
CA ALA A 101 -8.54 -6.32 3.11
C ALA A 101 -7.90 -5.61 1.91
N LEU A 102 -6.94 -6.24 1.22
CA LEU A 102 -6.33 -5.70 0.02
C LEU A 102 -7.33 -5.59 -1.14
N ASP A 103 -8.17 -6.61 -1.37
CA ASP A 103 -9.25 -6.52 -2.37
C ASP A 103 -10.16 -5.30 -2.10
N VAL A 104 -10.60 -5.13 -0.85
CA VAL A 104 -11.49 -4.03 -0.45
C VAL A 104 -10.79 -2.67 -0.56
N LEU A 105 -9.51 -2.59 -0.19
CA LEU A 105 -8.73 -1.35 -0.25
C LEU A 105 -8.56 -0.86 -1.69
N LEU A 106 -8.18 -1.76 -2.60
CA LEU A 106 -7.96 -1.41 -4.01
C LEU A 106 -9.26 -0.99 -4.69
N ASP A 107 -10.37 -1.67 -4.40
CA ASP A 107 -11.71 -1.29 -4.87
C ASP A 107 -12.10 0.10 -4.33
N ARG A 108 -11.88 0.34 -3.02
CA ARG A 108 -12.16 1.64 -2.39
C ARG A 108 -11.36 2.78 -3.03
N LEU A 109 -10.06 2.59 -3.30
CA LEU A 109 -9.24 3.59 -3.97
C LEU A 109 -9.80 3.93 -5.36
N GLN A 110 -10.19 2.92 -6.16
CA GLN A 110 -10.81 3.14 -7.47
C GLN A 110 -12.16 3.86 -7.37
N VAL A 111 -13.03 3.45 -6.44
CA VAL A 111 -14.33 4.09 -6.19
C VAL A 111 -14.17 5.56 -5.77
N CYS A 112 -13.12 5.88 -5.03
CA CYS A 112 -12.76 7.25 -4.67
C CYS A 112 -12.20 8.08 -5.85
N GLY A 113 -12.00 7.47 -7.03
CA GLY A 113 -11.53 8.15 -8.24
C GLY A 113 -10.03 8.05 -8.48
N ALA A 114 -9.31 7.18 -7.77
CA ALA A 114 -7.89 6.97 -8.01
C ALA A 114 -7.67 6.30 -9.38
N ASP A 115 -6.88 6.95 -10.24
CA ASP A 115 -6.40 6.35 -11.47
C ASP A 115 -5.17 5.49 -11.19
N LEU A 116 -5.39 4.19 -10.97
CA LEU A 116 -4.32 3.24 -10.70
C LEU A 116 -3.37 3.03 -11.88
N SER A 117 -3.69 3.50 -13.09
CA SER A 117 -2.77 3.44 -14.24
C SER A 117 -1.59 4.41 -14.10
N THR A 118 -1.72 5.42 -13.24
CA THR A 118 -0.64 6.38 -12.93
C THR A 118 0.36 5.87 -11.90
N VAL A 119 0.06 4.75 -11.21
CA VAL A 119 0.90 4.22 -10.12
C VAL A 119 2.16 3.60 -10.70
N ALA A 120 3.29 4.30 -10.57
CA ALA A 120 4.58 3.88 -11.09
C ALA A 120 5.30 2.88 -10.19
N ALA A 121 5.08 2.94 -8.88
CA ALA A 121 5.59 1.96 -7.93
C ALA A 121 4.66 1.75 -6.74
N VAL A 122 4.77 0.56 -6.16
CA VAL A 122 4.08 0.16 -4.94
C VAL A 122 5.12 -0.24 -3.90
N SER A 123 4.98 0.26 -2.68
CA SER A 123 5.76 -0.17 -1.53
C SER A 123 4.86 -0.24 -0.30
N GLY A 124 5.37 -0.77 0.80
CA GLY A 124 4.61 -0.78 2.02
C GLY A 124 5.35 -1.30 3.24
N SER A 125 4.67 -1.15 4.38
CA SER A 125 5.02 -1.74 5.65
C SER A 125 4.06 -2.88 5.99
N GLY A 126 4.55 -3.80 6.81
CA GLY A 126 3.72 -4.75 7.52
C GLY A 126 4.09 -4.76 8.99
N GLN A 127 3.11 -5.11 9.83
CA GLN A 127 3.37 -5.36 11.24
C GLN A 127 4.55 -6.33 11.39
N GLN A 128 5.50 -5.97 12.25
CA GLN A 128 6.71 -6.74 12.44
C GLN A 128 6.40 -8.11 13.06
N HIS A 129 7.32 -9.07 12.92
CA HIS A 129 7.24 -10.42 13.52
C HIS A 129 6.06 -11.31 13.07
N GLY A 130 5.11 -10.78 12.28
CA GLY A 130 4.09 -11.58 11.61
C GLY A 130 4.70 -12.51 10.59
N THR A 131 4.23 -13.76 10.54
CA THR A 131 4.74 -14.77 9.59
C THR A 131 3.60 -15.42 8.84
N VAL A 132 3.75 -15.58 7.52
CA VAL A 132 2.78 -16.25 6.64
C VAL A 132 3.39 -17.54 6.12
N TYR A 133 2.61 -18.62 6.14
CA TYR A 133 3.06 -19.95 5.76
C TYR A 133 2.30 -20.40 4.51
N TRP A 134 3.00 -20.44 3.38
CA TRP A 134 2.44 -20.84 2.09
C TRP A 134 2.38 -22.36 1.97
N THR A 135 1.31 -22.87 1.37
CA THR A 135 1.19 -24.27 0.99
C THR A 135 2.11 -24.57 -0.20
N ASN A 136 2.60 -25.81 -0.30
CA ASN A 136 3.36 -26.25 -1.47
C ASN A 136 2.53 -26.06 -2.76
N GLY A 137 3.13 -25.43 -3.78
CA GLY A 137 2.47 -25.17 -5.06
C GLY A 137 1.71 -23.85 -5.16
N SER A 138 1.57 -23.07 -4.09
CA SER A 138 0.89 -21.76 -4.12
C SER A 138 1.50 -20.76 -5.10
N GLU A 139 2.79 -20.88 -5.39
CA GLU A 139 3.47 -20.10 -6.44
C GLU A 139 2.78 -20.26 -7.81
N LYS A 140 2.26 -21.45 -8.14
CA LYS A 140 1.53 -21.68 -9.40
C LYS A 140 0.26 -20.86 -9.45
N THR A 141 -0.51 -20.83 -8.35
CA THR A 141 -1.73 -20.02 -8.23
C THR A 141 -1.41 -18.53 -8.37
N LEU A 142 -0.35 -18.06 -7.71
CA LEU A 142 0.09 -16.65 -7.81
C LEU A 142 0.47 -16.25 -9.25
N LYS A 143 1.09 -17.15 -10.01
CA LYS A 143 1.44 -16.91 -11.42
C LYS A 143 0.24 -16.92 -12.37
N SER A 144 -0.89 -17.48 -11.96
CA SER A 144 -2.07 -17.68 -12.80
C SER A 144 -3.34 -17.06 -12.21
N LEU A 145 -3.21 -15.94 -11.50
CA LEU A 145 -4.35 -15.21 -10.97
C LEU A 145 -5.27 -14.73 -12.10
N ASN A 146 -6.55 -14.95 -11.95
CA ASN A 146 -7.58 -14.42 -12.82
C ASN A 146 -7.90 -12.97 -12.42
N PRO A 147 -7.68 -11.96 -13.29
CA PRO A 147 -7.93 -10.55 -12.97
C PRO A 147 -9.41 -10.23 -12.75
N SER A 148 -10.34 -11.09 -13.19
CA SER A 148 -11.78 -10.92 -12.96
C SER A 148 -12.27 -11.50 -11.63
N GLY A 149 -11.38 -12.06 -10.81
CA GLY A 149 -11.72 -12.68 -9.53
C GLY A 149 -11.02 -12.00 -8.35
N PHE A 150 -11.64 -12.09 -7.16
CA PHE A 150 -11.04 -11.56 -5.94
C PHE A 150 -9.84 -12.39 -5.48
N LEU A 151 -8.79 -11.72 -4.98
CA LEU A 151 -7.57 -12.38 -4.49
C LEU A 151 -7.87 -13.32 -3.33
N HIS A 152 -8.70 -12.90 -2.38
CA HIS A 152 -9.00 -13.71 -1.19
C HIS A 152 -9.71 -15.03 -1.54
N THR A 153 -10.50 -15.05 -2.61
CA THR A 153 -11.16 -16.29 -3.10
C THR A 153 -10.13 -17.21 -3.76
N GLN A 154 -9.26 -16.66 -4.61
CA GLN A 154 -8.27 -17.43 -5.35
C GLN A 154 -7.15 -17.98 -4.47
N LEU A 155 -6.80 -17.26 -3.39
CA LEU A 155 -5.72 -17.61 -2.47
C LEU A 155 -6.19 -18.32 -1.19
N ALA A 156 -7.48 -18.57 -1.01
CA ALA A 156 -8.04 -19.15 0.22
C ALA A 156 -7.38 -20.49 0.63
N SER A 157 -6.98 -21.32 -0.35
CA SER A 157 -6.32 -22.62 -0.13
C SER A 157 -4.79 -22.56 -0.18
N CYS A 158 -4.20 -21.38 -0.35
CA CYS A 158 -2.75 -21.21 -0.55
C CYS A 158 -1.94 -21.10 0.75
N PHE A 159 -2.58 -21.23 1.92
CA PHE A 159 -1.91 -21.09 3.21
C PHE A 159 -1.99 -22.40 3.99
N SER A 160 -0.84 -22.86 4.50
CA SER A 160 -0.76 -24.08 5.30
C SER A 160 -1.15 -23.82 6.77
N ILE A 161 -0.96 -22.57 7.21
CA ILE A 161 -1.42 -22.05 8.49
C ILE A 161 -2.49 -20.99 8.24
N VAL A 162 -3.72 -21.28 8.67
CA VAL A 162 -4.88 -20.39 8.46
C VAL A 162 -4.75 -19.11 9.28
N ASN A 163 -4.31 -19.22 10.53
CA ASN A 163 -4.14 -18.09 11.45
C ASN A 163 -2.65 -17.87 11.69
N SER A 164 -2.11 -16.81 11.09
CA SER A 164 -0.70 -16.44 11.21
C SER A 164 -0.41 -15.87 12.61
N PRO A 165 0.67 -16.29 13.29
CA PRO A 165 1.12 -15.63 14.52
C PRO A 165 1.63 -14.23 14.19
N ILE A 166 1.45 -13.31 15.15
CA ILE A 166 1.79 -11.90 15.00
C ILE A 166 2.67 -11.42 16.17
N TRP A 167 3.11 -10.17 16.13
CA TRP A 167 4.00 -9.59 17.15
C TRP A 167 3.50 -9.67 18.60
N MET A 168 2.18 -9.77 18.81
CA MET A 168 1.59 -9.90 20.14
C MET A 168 1.68 -11.32 20.72
N ASP A 169 2.14 -12.30 19.94
CA ASP A 169 2.28 -13.68 20.43
C ASP A 169 3.42 -13.78 21.46
N SER A 170 3.10 -14.38 22.61
CA SER A 170 4.03 -14.63 23.72
C SER A 170 4.01 -16.09 24.16
N SER A 171 3.53 -16.99 23.30
CA SER A 171 3.31 -18.40 23.61
C SER A 171 4.59 -19.25 23.51
N THR A 172 5.66 -18.71 22.93
CA THR A 172 6.85 -19.43 22.48
C THR A 172 8.01 -19.47 23.49
N THR A 173 7.76 -19.21 24.78
CA THR A 173 8.82 -19.17 25.83
C THR A 173 9.70 -20.43 25.85
N LYS A 174 9.12 -21.61 25.62
CA LYS A 174 9.88 -22.87 25.60
C LYS A 174 10.87 -22.91 24.43
N GLN A 175 10.45 -22.42 23.27
CA GLN A 175 11.26 -22.33 22.06
C GLN A 175 12.37 -21.29 22.19
N CYS A 176 12.09 -20.14 22.83
CA CYS A 176 13.13 -19.14 23.13
C CYS A 176 14.26 -19.73 23.99
N LYS A 177 13.90 -20.39 25.11
CA LYS A 177 14.88 -21.06 25.98
C LYS A 177 15.68 -22.13 25.25
N TYR A 178 14.99 -22.97 24.47
CA TYR A 178 15.65 -24.00 23.68
C TYR A 178 16.67 -23.42 22.68
N LEU A 179 16.31 -22.32 22.01
CA LEU A 179 17.21 -21.65 21.07
C LEU A 179 18.45 -21.08 21.80
N GLU A 180 18.25 -20.37 22.91
CA GLU A 180 19.33 -19.83 23.74
C GLU A 180 20.29 -20.93 24.22
N GLU A 181 19.75 -22.01 24.80
CA GLU A 181 20.53 -23.15 25.27
C GLU A 181 21.34 -23.81 24.14
N THR A 182 20.77 -23.86 22.92
CA THR A 182 21.42 -24.45 21.74
C THR A 182 22.59 -23.60 21.24
N ILE A 183 22.53 -22.27 21.37
CA ILE A 183 23.55 -21.35 20.84
C ILE A 183 24.59 -20.86 21.86
N GLY A 184 24.57 -21.40 23.09
CA GLY A 184 25.59 -21.12 24.11
C GLY A 184 25.11 -20.34 25.34
N GLY A 185 23.80 -20.21 25.54
CA GLY A 185 23.18 -19.53 26.69
C GLY A 185 22.70 -18.12 26.38
N SER A 186 22.02 -17.50 27.34
CA SER A 186 21.59 -16.10 27.27
C SER A 186 22.80 -15.16 27.30
N GLN A 187 22.76 -14.07 26.51
CA GLN A 187 23.72 -12.96 26.64
C GLN A 187 23.61 -12.24 27.98
#